data_AF-A0A941MGW3-F1
#
_entry.id   AF-A0A941MGW3-F1
#
_cell.length_a   1.000
_cell.length_b   1.000
_cell.length_c   1.000
_cell.angle_alpha   90.00
_cell.angle_beta   90.00
_cell.angle_gamma   90.00
#
_symmetry.space_group_name_H-M   'P 1'
#
loop_
_entity.id
_entity.type
_entity.pdbx_description
1 polymer ?
#
loop_
_entity_poly.entity_id
_entity_poly.type
_entity_poly.pdbx_seq_one_letter_code
_entity_poly.pdbx_strand_id
1 'polypeptide(L)'
;MRDRYLSTMEVIESRSRIEYLRWDSGLVRTRLFVNIRQKDTGVDLTTTLRQIIRFRGFLIAEIQDFHDAAKLAAFWRFIGATLDKRKTESA
;
A
#
# COMPACT_ATOMS: atom_id res chain seq x y z
N MET A 1 14.65 11.47 -2.83
CA MET A 1 13.63 10.40 -2.58
C MET A 1 12.45 10.90 -1.76
N ARG A 2 12.67 11.65 -0.68
CA ARG A 2 11.60 12.20 0.18
C ARG A 2 10.52 12.98 -0.58
N ASP A 3 10.90 13.90 -1.46
CA ASP A 3 9.95 14.75 -2.18
C ASP A 3 9.06 13.95 -3.14
N ARG A 4 9.62 12.92 -3.78
CA ARG A 4 8.88 12.00 -4.64
C ARG A 4 7.84 11.18 -3.86
N TYR A 5 8.17 10.81 -2.62
CA TYR A 5 7.24 10.12 -1.74
C TYR A 5 6.08 11.03 -1.33
N LEU A 6 6.39 12.25 -0.90
CA LEU A 6 5.38 13.25 -0.52
C LEU A 6 4.46 13.59 -1.70
N SER A 7 5.00 13.85 -2.89
CA SER A 7 4.20 14.11 -4.10
C SER A 7 3.31 12.94 -4.48
N THR A 8 3.77 11.70 -4.22
CA THR A 8 2.95 10.50 -4.45
C THR A 8 1.81 10.41 -3.45
N MET A 9 2.05 10.72 -2.17
CA MET A 9 0.99 10.71 -1.15
C MET A 9 -0.11 11.76 -1.41
N GLU A 10 0.22 12.88 -2.05
CA GLU A 10 -0.77 13.91 -2.38
C GLU A 10 -1.79 13.44 -3.43
N VAL A 11 -1.36 12.61 -4.39
CA VAL A 11 -2.18 12.19 -5.55
C VAL A 11 -2.86 10.83 -5.37
N ILE A 12 -2.67 10.19 -4.21
CA ILE A 12 -3.21 8.87 -3.89
C ILE A 12 -4.22 8.96 -2.75
N GLU A 13 -5.31 8.21 -2.86
CA GLU A 13 -6.18 7.84 -1.74
C GLU A 13 -6.02 6.36 -1.45
N SER A 14 -5.94 5.97 -0.19
CA SER A 14 -5.84 4.57 0.21
C SER A 14 -6.88 4.26 1.27
N ARG A 15 -7.60 3.16 1.08
CA ARG A 15 -8.56 2.61 2.03
C ARG A 15 -8.23 1.15 2.25
N SER A 16 -8.20 0.74 3.50
CA SER A 16 -7.99 -0.66 3.86
C SER A 16 -9.06 -1.11 4.85
N ARG A 17 -9.53 -2.34 4.68
CA ARG A 17 -10.38 -3.02 5.65
C ARG A 17 -9.74 -4.33 6.08
N ILE A 18 -9.87 -4.66 7.36
CA ILE A 18 -9.51 -5.98 7.88
C ILE A 18 -10.62 -6.95 7.46
N GLU A 19 -10.30 -7.93 6.61
CA GLU A 19 -11.23 -9.00 6.22
C GLU A 19 -11.19 -10.15 7.21
N TYR A 20 -10.03 -10.40 7.80
CA TYR A 20 -9.80 -11.48 8.74
C TYR A 20 -8.70 -11.09 9.71
N LEU A 21 -8.87 -11.42 10.99
CA LEU A 21 -7.84 -11.32 12.01
C LEU A 21 -7.93 -12.52 12.94
N ARG A 22 -6.80 -13.16 13.19
CA ARG A 22 -6.65 -14.19 14.22
C ARG A 22 -5.42 -13.91 15.05
N TRP A 23 -5.61 -13.93 16.36
CA TRP A 23 -4.55 -13.84 17.35
C TRP A 23 -4.34 -15.22 17.98
N ASP A 24 -3.09 -15.66 18.05
CA ASP A 24 -2.71 -16.88 18.76
C ASP A 24 -1.27 -16.74 19.31
N SER A 25 -1.11 -16.87 20.62
CA SER A 25 0.21 -16.95 21.29
C SER A 25 1.22 -15.85 20.88
N GLY A 26 0.75 -14.60 20.77
CA GLY A 26 1.59 -13.47 20.36
C GLY A 26 1.83 -13.36 18.85
N LEU A 27 1.15 -14.16 18.05
CA LEU A 27 1.16 -14.12 16.59
C LEU A 27 -0.21 -13.65 16.09
N VAL A 28 -0.22 -12.55 15.34
CA VAL A 28 -1.41 -12.08 14.63
C VAL A 28 -1.29 -12.42 13.16
N ARG A 29 -2.29 -13.10 12.62
CA ARG A 29 -2.46 -13.32 11.18
C ARG A 29 -3.65 -12.50 10.71
N THR A 30 -3.41 -11.62 9.75
CA THR A 30 -4.45 -10.75 9.21
C THR A 30 -4.50 -10.81 7.69
N ARG A 31 -5.71 -10.66 7.16
CA ARG A 31 -5.96 -10.41 5.74
C ARG A 31 -6.60 -9.03 5.64
N LEU A 32 -5.98 -8.17 4.86
CA LEU A 32 -6.46 -6.84 4.54
C LEU A 32 -6.91 -6.81 3.09
N PHE A 33 -8.06 -6.21 2.84
CA PHE A 33 -8.41 -5.72 1.52
C PHE A 33 -7.98 -4.26 1.44
N VAL A 34 -7.28 -3.93 0.36
CA VAL A 34 -6.71 -2.61 0.14
C VAL A 34 -7.20 -2.09 -1.21
N ASN A 35 -7.73 -0.89 -1.21
CA ASN A 35 -8.07 -0.12 -2.40
C ASN A 35 -7.25 1.16 -2.41
N ILE A 36 -6.51 1.38 -3.49
CA ILE A 36 -5.66 2.54 -3.70
C ILE A 36 -6.13 3.22 -4.98
N ARG A 37 -6.52 4.49 -4.89
CA ARG A 37 -7.01 5.29 -6.00
C ARG A 37 -6.01 6.40 -6.33
N GLN A 38 -5.69 6.58 -7.61
CA GLN A 38 -5.04 7.80 -8.08
C GLN A 38 -6.12 8.85 -8.34
N LYS A 39 -6.01 10.01 -7.71
CA LYS A 39 -7.07 11.03 -7.65
C LYS A 39 -7.44 11.60 -9.02
N ASP A 40 -6.44 11.91 -9.84
CA ASP A 40 -6.60 12.68 -11.08
C ASP A 40 -7.14 11.82 -12.25
N THR A 41 -6.63 10.60 -12.37
CA THR A 41 -6.92 9.61 -13.41
C THR A 41 -8.05 8.67 -13.01
N GLY A 42 -8.38 8.59 -11.71
CA GLY A 42 -9.39 7.68 -11.19
C GLY A 42 -9.00 6.20 -11.23
N VAL A 43 -7.76 5.87 -11.60
CA VAL A 43 -7.31 4.48 -11.67
C VAL A 43 -7.24 3.88 -10.27
N ASP A 44 -7.90 2.74 -10.11
CA ASP A 44 -7.96 1.99 -8.86
C ASP A 44 -7.07 0.74 -8.92
N LEU A 45 -6.28 0.56 -7.88
CA LEU A 45 -5.69 -0.72 -7.51
C LEU A 45 -6.47 -1.31 -6.34
N THR A 46 -7.04 -2.48 -6.58
CA THR A 46 -7.61 -3.30 -5.50
C THR A 46 -6.75 -4.55 -5.29
N THR A 47 -6.33 -4.82 -4.06
CA THR A 47 -5.49 -5.98 -3.74
C THR A 47 -5.79 -6.54 -2.35
N THR A 48 -5.30 -7.74 -2.09
CA THR A 48 -5.29 -8.35 -0.77
C THR A 48 -3.85 -8.37 -0.24
N LEU A 49 -3.67 -7.91 1.00
CA LEU A 49 -2.43 -8.02 1.75
C LEU A 49 -2.63 -9.04 2.88
N ARG A 50 -1.79 -10.05 2.97
CA ARG A 50 -1.72 -10.93 4.15
C ARG A 50 -0.55 -10.47 5.00
N GLN A 51 -0.79 -10.19 6.27
CA GLN A 51 0.27 -9.85 7.21
C GLN A 51 0.35 -10.87 8.34
N ILE A 52 1.58 -11.22 8.72
CA ILE A 52 1.88 -12.00 9.91
C ILE A 52 2.69 -11.09 10.83
N ILE A 53 2.13 -10.76 11.99
CA ILE A 53 2.72 -9.84 12.95
C ILE A 53 3.06 -10.65 14.21
N ARG A 54 4.34 -10.66 14.58
CA ARG A 54 4.81 -11.26 15.82
C ARG A 54 4.96 -10.18 16.88
N PHE A 55 4.43 -10.43 18.07
CA PHE A 55 4.55 -9.56 19.22
C PHE A 55 5.52 -10.14 20.25
N ARG A 56 6.22 -9.26 20.96
CA ARG A 56 6.96 -9.57 22.19
C ARG A 56 6.38 -8.70 23.31
N GLY A 57 5.48 -9.28 24.11
CA GLY A 57 4.63 -8.50 25.01
C GLY A 57 3.68 -7.61 24.22
N PHE A 58 3.70 -6.30 24.49
CA PHE A 58 2.86 -5.31 23.81
C PHE A 58 3.55 -4.63 22.62
N LEU A 59 4.75 -5.08 22.24
CA LEU A 59 5.53 -4.50 21.16
C LEU A 59 5.50 -5.41 19.93
N ILE A 60 5.43 -4.80 18.74
CA ILE A 60 5.63 -5.49 17.48
C ILE A 60 7.11 -5.86 17.37
N ALA A 61 7.39 -7.16 17.31
CA ALA A 61 8.73 -7.69 17.11
C ALA A 61 9.06 -7.89 15.63
N GLU A 62 8.07 -8.28 14.81
CA GLU A 62 8.26 -8.56 13.39
C GLU A 62 6.93 -8.38 12.63
N ILE A 63 7.02 -7.91 11.39
CA ILE A 63 5.91 -7.90 10.43
C ILE A 63 6.42 -8.58 9.15
N GLN A 64 5.68 -9.58 8.67
CA GLN A 64 5.87 -10.17 7.35
C GLN A 64 4.64 -9.91 6.48
N ASP A 65 4.88 -9.32 5.32
CA ASP A 65 3.85 -8.93 4.37
C ASP A 65 3.89 -9.79 3.11
N PHE A 66 2.73 -10.29 2.70
CA PHE A 66 2.55 -11.06 1.48
C PHE A 66 1.49 -10.41 0.62
N HIS A 67 1.85 -10.10 -0.62
CA HIS A 67 1.00 -9.43 -1.59
C HIS A 67 1.39 -9.82 -3.01
N ASP A 68 0.53 -9.49 -3.97
CA ASP A 68 0.86 -9.58 -5.39
C ASP A 68 1.84 -8.45 -5.77
N ALA A 69 3.14 -8.78 -5.77
CA ALA A 69 4.21 -7.84 -6.06
C ALA A 69 4.17 -7.34 -7.51
N ALA A 70 3.75 -8.18 -8.46
CA ALA A 70 3.65 -7.79 -9.87
C ALA A 70 2.57 -6.73 -10.06
N LYS A 71 1.40 -6.95 -9.43
CA LYS A 71 0.29 -6.00 -9.49
C LYS A 71 0.63 -4.65 -8.85
N LEU A 72 1.27 -4.66 -7.68
CA LEU A 72 1.73 -3.42 -7.03
C LEU A 72 2.80 -2.72 -7.87
N ALA A 73 3.78 -3.45 -8.40
CA ALA A 73 4.84 -2.88 -9.24
C ALA A 73 4.26 -2.22 -10.50
N ALA A 74 3.31 -2.87 -11.17
CA ALA A 74 2.64 -2.30 -12.34
C ALA A 74 1.89 -1.01 -12.01
N PHE A 75 1.15 -0.99 -10.90
CA PHE A 75 0.47 0.20 -10.43
C PHE A 75 1.45 1.35 -10.14
N TRP A 76 2.52 1.10 -9.39
CA TRP A 76 3.48 2.16 -9.06
C TRP A 76 4.24 2.69 -10.27
N ARG A 77 4.51 1.86 -11.28
CA ARG A 77 5.06 2.32 -12.57
C ARG A 77 4.10 3.26 -13.29
N PHE A 78 2.81 2.93 -13.30
CA PHE A 78 1.77 3.80 -13.87
C PHE A 78 1.74 5.15 -13.15
N ILE A 79 1.71 5.15 -11.80
CA ILE A 79 1.75 6.39 -11.00
C ILE A 79 2.99 7.23 -11.31
N GLY A 80 4.16 6.58 -11.35
CA GLY A 80 5.42 7.25 -11.67
C GLY A 80 5.38 7.95 -13.03
N ALA A 81 4.91 7.26 -14.07
CA ALA A 81 4.79 7.84 -15.41
C ALA A 81 3.83 9.05 -15.45
N THR A 82 2.73 8.98 -14.71
CA THR A 82 1.76 10.10 -14.62
C THR A 82 2.35 11.31 -13.90
N LEU A 83 3.10 11.09 -12.81
CA LEU A 83 3.76 12.18 -12.08
C LEU A 83 4.85 12.87 -12.91
N ASP A 84 5.60 12.11 -13.71
CA ASP A 84 6.64 12.66 -14.58
C ASP A 84 6.03 13.54 -15.68
N LYS A 85 4.90 13.12 -16.28
CA LYS A 85 4.15 13.97 -17.24
C LYS A 85 3.72 15.31 -16.64
N ARG A 86 3.19 15.30 -15.40
CA ARG A 86 2.76 16.53 -14.71
C ARG A 86 3.90 17.53 -14.53
N LYS A 87 5.13 17.06 -14.26
CA LYS A 87 6.29 17.95 -14.15
C LYS A 87 6.66 18.60 -15.48
N THR A 88 6.56 17.87 -16.58
CA THR A 88 6.88 18.39 -17.92
C THR A 88 5.86 19.44 -18.38
N GLU A 89 4.58 19.31 -17.99
CA GLU A 89 3.52 20.27 -18.34
C GLU A 89 3.51 21.52 -17.45
N SER A 90 4.21 21.50 -16.31
CA SER A 90 4.28 22.60 -15.35
C SER A 90 5.58 23.43 -15.46
N ALA A 91 6.45 23.11 -16.43
CA ALA A 91 7.75 23.75 -16.68
C ALA A 91 7.70 24.55 -17.97
#